data_AF-A0A3D2JGM8-F1
#
_entry.id   AF-A0A3D2JGM8-F1
#
_cell.length_a   1.000
_cell.length_b   1.000
_cell.length_c   1.000
_cell.angle_alpha   90.00
_cell.angle_beta   90.00
_cell.angle_gamma   90.00
#
_symmetry.space_group_name_H-M   'P 1'
#
loop_
_entity.id
_entity.type
_entity.pdbx_description
1 polymer ?
#
loop_
_entity_poly.entity_id
_entity_poly.type
_entity_poly.pdbx_seq_one_letter_code
_entity_poly.pdbx_strand_id
1 'polypeptide(L)'
;DFAQVLGNFQHNPERAPQVLRSLEEMISYFRSAIHEQHNYPQDGLINALVTAEIDGDRLTEEEVIANLIVTMVGGQETTTNLIGNGLLSLLRHRDQLEKLQSDFSLIPSAIEELLRYESP
;
A
#
# COMPACT_ATOMS: atom_id res chain seq x y z
N ASP A 1 5.67 -14.01 -3.29
CA ASP A 1 5.71 -13.79 -1.84
C ASP A 1 6.43 -12.47 -1.59
N PHE A 2 5.69 -11.37 -1.75
CA PHE A 2 6.24 -10.03 -1.97
C PHE A 2 6.65 -9.32 -0.66
N ALA A 3 6.06 -9.72 0.48
CA ALA A 3 6.52 -9.39 1.83
C ALA A 3 8.04 -9.56 2.02
N GLN A 4 8.61 -10.56 1.33
CA GLN A 4 10.03 -10.90 1.44
C GLN A 4 10.95 -9.88 0.75
N VAL A 5 10.42 -9.13 -0.22
CA VAL A 5 11.16 -8.13 -1.01
C VAL A 5 11.48 -6.88 -0.20
N LEU A 6 10.74 -6.57 0.87
CA LEU A 6 11.04 -5.39 1.69
C LEU A 6 11.54 -5.72 3.10
N GLY A 7 11.18 -6.89 3.65
CA GLY A 7 11.49 -7.21 5.06
C GLY A 7 12.41 -8.40 5.31
N ASN A 8 12.58 -9.34 4.35
CA ASN A 8 13.03 -10.69 4.70
C ASN A 8 14.15 -11.29 3.83
N PHE A 9 14.80 -10.51 2.97
CA PHE A 9 15.96 -10.95 2.17
C PHE A 9 17.07 -11.60 3.00
N GLN A 10 17.29 -11.13 4.23
CA GLN A 10 18.37 -11.62 5.10
C GLN A 10 18.16 -13.06 5.59
N HIS A 11 16.92 -13.57 5.57
CA HIS A 11 16.58 -14.85 6.19
C HIS A 11 16.38 -16.00 5.18
N ASN A 12 16.39 -15.74 3.87
CA ASN A 12 16.19 -16.79 2.85
C ASN A 12 16.87 -16.48 1.49
N PRO A 13 18.21 -16.64 1.39
CA PRO A 13 18.97 -16.26 0.20
C PRO A 13 18.61 -17.05 -1.06
N GLU A 14 18.08 -18.27 -0.93
CA GLU A 14 17.68 -19.10 -2.07
C GLU A 14 16.45 -18.55 -2.84
N ARG A 15 15.73 -17.59 -2.24
CA ARG A 15 14.57 -16.93 -2.85
C ARG A 15 14.90 -15.65 -3.60
N ALA A 16 16.15 -15.19 -3.55
CA ALA A 16 16.58 -13.97 -4.21
C ALA A 16 16.27 -13.95 -5.73
N PRO A 17 16.47 -15.04 -6.50
CA PRO A 17 16.15 -15.05 -7.92
C PRO A 17 14.66 -14.84 -8.22
N GLN A 18 13.77 -15.41 -7.41
CA GLN A 18 12.33 -15.27 -7.57
C GLN A 18 11.88 -13.86 -7.25
N VAL A 19 12.43 -13.26 -6.19
CA VAL A 19 12.14 -11.87 -5.83
C VAL A 19 12.57 -10.90 -6.93
N LEU A 20 13.80 -11.06 -7.45
CA LEU A 20 14.29 -10.21 -8.54
C LEU A 20 13.39 -10.29 -9.77
N ARG A 21 12.95 -11.51 -10.13
CA ARG A 21 12.01 -11.70 -11.23
C ARG A 21 10.68 -10.98 -11.00
N SER A 22 10.10 -11.09 -9.80
CA SER A 22 8.85 -10.39 -9.47
C SER A 22 9.01 -8.87 -9.50
N LEU A 23 10.17 -8.34 -9.10
CA LEU A 23 10.49 -6.92 -9.22
C LEU A 23 10.60 -6.48 -10.69
N GLU A 24 11.28 -7.27 -11.53
CA GLU A 24 11.40 -6.99 -12.97
C GLU A 24 10.03 -6.98 -13.66
N GLU A 25 9.17 -7.96 -13.35
CA GLU A 25 7.79 -8.02 -13.85
C GLU A 25 6.98 -6.79 -13.42
N MET A 26 7.13 -6.35 -12.17
CA MET A 26 6.45 -5.17 -11.64
C MET A 26 6.92 -3.87 -12.29
N ILE A 27 8.23 -3.71 -12.48
CA ILE A 27 8.81 -2.57 -13.21
C ILE A 27 8.26 -2.54 -14.64
N SER A 28 8.23 -3.70 -15.32
CA SER A 28 7.70 -3.81 -16.68
C SER A 28 6.21 -3.44 -16.75
N TYR A 29 5.42 -3.87 -15.76
CA TYR A 29 4.00 -3.52 -15.66
C TYR A 29 3.81 -2.01 -15.51
N PHE A 30 4.47 -1.38 -14.54
CA PHE A 30 4.29 0.06 -14.31
C PHE A 30 4.80 0.92 -15.45
N ARG A 31 5.91 0.53 -16.10
CA ARG A 31 6.38 1.20 -17.32
C ARG A 31 5.32 1.17 -18.42
N SER A 32 4.68 0.02 -18.62
CA SER A 32 3.61 -0.12 -19.61
C SER A 32 2.40 0.75 -19.25
N ALA A 33 2.02 0.79 -17.98
CA ALA A 33 0.91 1.62 -17.49
C ALA A 33 1.20 3.12 -17.62
N ILE A 34 2.43 3.57 -17.37
CA ILE A 34 2.85 4.96 -17.61
C ILE A 34 2.76 5.30 -19.10
N HIS A 35 3.22 4.40 -19.99
CA HIS A 35 3.11 4.61 -21.43
C HIS A 35 1.66 4.70 -21.90
N GLU A 36 0.76 3.91 -21.32
CA GLU A 36 -0.68 3.99 -21.60
C GLU A 36 -1.24 5.35 -21.20
N GLN A 37 -0.85 5.89 -20.04
CA GLN A 37 -1.28 7.22 -19.57
C GLN A 37 -0.89 8.36 -20.53
N HIS A 38 0.25 8.24 -21.22
CA HIS A 38 0.63 9.25 -22.24
C HIS A 38 -0.31 9.28 -23.44
N ASN A 39 -0.88 8.13 -23.82
CA ASN A 39 -1.79 8.02 -24.96
C ASN A 39 -3.25 8.21 -24.54
N TYR A 40 -3.60 7.75 -23.34
CA TYR A 40 -4.95 7.74 -22.77
C TYR A 40 -4.90 8.16 -21.29
N PRO A 41 -4.79 9.47 -21.01
CA PRO A 41 -4.73 9.96 -19.64
C PRO A 41 -5.98 9.59 -18.83
N GLN A 42 -5.79 9.05 -17.63
CA GLN A 42 -6.83 8.73 -16.67
C GLN A 42 -6.50 9.32 -15.30
N ASP A 43 -7.52 9.74 -14.57
CA ASP A 43 -7.34 10.19 -13.19
C ASP A 43 -6.82 9.03 -12.32
N GLY A 44 -5.87 9.34 -11.43
CA GLY A 44 -5.31 8.35 -10.52
C GLY A 44 -3.85 8.60 -10.17
N LEU A 45 -3.28 7.73 -9.33
CA LEU A 45 -1.94 7.90 -8.79
C LEU A 45 -0.85 7.96 -9.87
N ILE A 46 -0.95 7.13 -10.92
CA ILE A 46 0.06 7.12 -12.00
C ILE A 46 0.08 8.47 -12.71
N ASN A 47 -1.07 8.97 -13.14
CA ASN A 47 -1.17 10.28 -13.80
C ASN A 47 -0.74 11.42 -12.86
N ALA A 48 -1.14 11.35 -11.58
CA ALA A 48 -0.74 12.35 -10.58
C ALA A 48 0.78 12.43 -10.42
N LEU A 49 1.50 11.29 -10.43
CA LEU A 49 2.96 11.27 -10.30
C LEU A 49 3.67 11.67 -11.60
N VAL A 50 3.20 11.23 -12.77
CA VAL A 50 3.80 11.56 -14.07
C VAL A 50 3.63 13.04 -14.42
N THR A 51 2.55 13.67 -13.96
CA THR A 51 2.27 15.10 -14.22
C THR A 51 2.70 16.02 -13.09
N ALA A 52 3.19 15.48 -11.96
CA ALA A 52 3.65 16.27 -10.84
C ALA A 52 4.85 17.14 -11.23
N GLU A 53 4.78 18.42 -10.91
CA GLU A 53 5.86 19.39 -11.08
C GLU A 53 5.92 20.30 -9.85
N ILE A 54 7.10 20.45 -9.26
CA ILE A 54 7.36 21.32 -8.11
C ILE A 54 8.59 22.16 -8.43
N ASP A 55 8.44 23.49 -8.37
CA ASP A 55 9.52 24.44 -8.67
C ASP A 55 10.22 24.20 -10.03
N GLY A 56 9.49 23.67 -11.01
CA GLY A 56 9.99 23.33 -12.34
C GLY A 56 10.66 21.96 -12.44
N ASP A 57 10.75 21.19 -11.35
CA ASP A 57 11.32 19.85 -11.31
C ASP A 57 10.23 18.77 -11.42
N ARG A 58 10.56 17.66 -12.07
CA ARG A 58 9.64 16.55 -12.35
C ARG A 58 10.28 15.22 -12.03
N LEU A 59 9.47 14.27 -11.58
CA LEU A 59 9.92 12.89 -11.39
C LEU A 59 10.32 12.28 -12.74
N THR A 60 11.46 11.62 -12.75
CA THR A 60 11.84 10.70 -13.83
C THR A 60 10.92 9.49 -13.84
N GLU A 61 10.83 8.80 -14.99
CA GLU A 61 10.03 7.56 -15.08
C GLU A 61 10.46 6.53 -14.03
N GLU A 62 11.76 6.41 -13.76
CA GLU A 62 12.30 5.49 -12.75
C GLU A 62 11.84 5.86 -11.33
N GLU A 63 11.82 7.15 -11.00
CA GLU A 63 11.33 7.62 -9.70
C GLU A 63 9.83 7.45 -9.55
N VAL A 64 9.05 7.66 -10.62
CA VAL A 64 7.61 7.36 -10.62
C VAL A 64 7.38 5.87 -10.35
N ILE A 65 8.08 4.98 -11.06
CA ILE A 65 7.96 3.53 -10.87
C ILE A 65 8.35 3.15 -9.44
N ALA A 66 9.46 3.68 -8.91
CA ALA A 66 9.91 3.39 -7.55
C ALA A 66 8.84 3.80 -6.51
N ASN A 67 8.23 4.99 -6.65
CA ASN A 67 7.17 5.45 -5.76
C ASN A 67 5.89 4.59 -5.86
N LEU A 68 5.53 4.17 -7.07
CA LEU A 68 4.39 3.27 -7.28
C LEU A 68 4.60 1.92 -6.61
N ILE A 69 5.80 1.35 -6.71
CA ILE A 69 6.17 0.10 -6.04
C ILE A 69 6.08 0.28 -4.51
N VAL A 70 6.73 1.30 -3.95
CA VAL A 70 6.72 1.53 -2.50
C VAL A 70 5.29 1.74 -1.97
N THR A 71 4.46 2.50 -2.71
CA THR A 71 3.07 2.77 -2.33
C THR A 71 2.22 1.50 -2.39
N MET A 72 2.35 0.72 -3.46
CA MET A 72 1.63 -0.55 -3.62
C MET A 72 1.95 -1.50 -2.46
N VAL A 73 3.23 -1.65 -2.12
CA VAL A 73 3.65 -2.59 -1.08
C VAL A 73 3.27 -2.08 0.31
N GLY A 74 3.53 -0.80 0.58
CA GLY A 74 3.21 -0.19 1.87
C GLY A 74 1.73 -0.25 2.20
N GLY A 75 0.85 -0.17 1.20
CA GLY A 75 -0.59 -0.20 1.38
C GLY A 75 -1.22 -1.60 1.45
N GLN A 76 -0.60 -2.63 0.85
CA GLN A 76 -1.23 -3.95 0.73
C GLN A 76 -1.31 -4.71 2.05
N GLU A 77 -0.19 -4.90 2.74
CA GLU A 77 -0.15 -5.79 3.91
C GLU A 77 -0.65 -5.09 5.18
N THR A 78 -0.20 -3.86 5.44
CA THR A 78 -0.52 -3.11 6.66
C THR A 78 -2.02 -2.83 6.80
N THR A 79 -2.65 -2.34 5.73
CA THR A 79 -4.08 -2.02 5.72
C THR A 79 -4.93 -3.28 5.84
N THR A 80 -4.55 -4.34 5.12
CA THR A 80 -5.27 -5.62 5.19
C THR A 80 -5.20 -6.21 6.60
N ASN A 81 -4.01 -6.19 7.21
CA ASN A 81 -3.82 -6.67 8.58
C ASN A 81 -4.62 -5.83 9.58
N LEU A 82 -4.59 -4.50 9.48
CA LEU A 82 -5.35 -3.61 10.37
C LEU A 82 -6.86 -3.86 10.28
N ILE A 83 -7.41 -4.02 9.07
CA ILE A 83 -8.84 -4.30 8.88
C ILE A 83 -9.21 -5.66 9.51
N GLY A 84 -8.43 -6.70 9.20
CA GLY A 84 -8.68 -8.05 9.71
C GLY A 84 -8.57 -8.13 11.23
N ASN A 85 -7.48 -7.62 11.78
CA ASN A 85 -7.22 -7.63 13.22
C ASN A 85 -8.18 -6.70 13.97
N GLY A 86 -8.47 -5.52 13.41
CA GLY A 86 -9.40 -4.58 14.02
C GLY A 86 -10.82 -5.13 14.10
N LEU A 87 -11.29 -5.81 13.05
CA LEU A 87 -12.57 -6.51 13.08
C LEU A 87 -12.58 -7.64 14.13
N LEU A 88 -11.51 -8.45 14.17
CA LEU A 88 -11.37 -9.50 15.17
C LEU A 88 -11.41 -8.94 16.60
N SER A 89 -10.74 -7.82 16.85
CA SER A 89 -10.71 -7.16 18.16
C SER A 89 -12.06 -6.58 18.55
N LEU A 90 -12.81 -5.96 17.63
CA LEU A 90 -14.19 -5.57 17.88
C LEU A 90 -15.10 -6.77 18.20
N LEU A 91 -14.90 -7.91 17.52
CA LEU A 91 -15.66 -9.13 17.82
C LEU A 91 -15.32 -9.73 19.19
N ARG A 92 -14.09 -9.54 19.68
CA ARG A 92 -13.67 -9.95 21.03
C ARG A 92 -14.15 -8.98 22.12
N HIS A 93 -14.37 -7.71 21.77
CA HIS A 93 -14.87 -6.65 22.65
C HIS A 93 -16.26 -6.17 22.21
N ARG A 94 -17.27 -7.04 22.41
CA ARG A 94 -18.63 -6.85 21.89
C ARG A 94 -19.31 -5.57 22.37
N ASP A 95 -19.00 -5.13 23.59
CA ASP A 95 -19.46 -3.86 24.15
C ASP A 95 -18.98 -2.65 23.33
N GLN A 96 -17.71 -2.67 22.86
CA GLN A 96 -17.17 -1.62 22.01
C GLN A 96 -17.77 -1.67 20.60
N LEU A 97 -18.01 -2.88 20.07
CA LEU A 97 -18.69 -3.05 18.79
C LEU A 97 -20.13 -2.52 18.84
N GLU A 98 -20.90 -2.83 19.88
CA GLU A 98 -22.27 -2.33 20.08
C GLU A 98 -22.28 -0.80 20.22
N LYS A 99 -21.31 -0.24 20.96
CA LYS A 99 -21.12 1.21 21.07
C LYS A 99 -20.85 1.87 19.72
N LEU A 100 -19.98 1.28 18.89
CA LEU A 100 -19.69 1.80 17.55
C LEU A 100 -20.88 1.66 16.59
N GLN A 101 -21.66 0.57 16.69
CA GLN A 101 -22.86 0.34 15.89
C GLN A 101 -24.02 1.28 16.25
N SER A 102 -24.09 1.71 17.51
CA SER A 102 -25.10 2.66 17.98
C SER A 102 -24.74 4.13 17.69
N ASP A 103 -23.45 4.43 17.49
CA ASP A 103 -22.98 5.78 17.15
C ASP A 103 -21.77 5.76 16.20
N PHE A 104 -22.03 5.97 14.90
CA PHE A 104 -20.98 6.03 13.88
C PHE A 104 -20.12 7.30 13.95
N SER A 105 -20.48 8.31 14.75
CA SER A 105 -19.59 9.45 14.99
C SER A 105 -18.30 9.04 15.71
N LEU A 106 -18.27 7.85 16.33
CA LEU A 106 -17.11 7.29 17.01
C LEU A 106 -16.09 6.64 16.07
N ILE A 107 -16.42 6.41 14.79
CA ILE A 107 -15.53 5.74 13.81
C ILE A 107 -14.12 6.35 13.79
N PRO A 108 -13.92 7.68 13.70
CA PRO A 108 -12.57 8.25 13.69
C PRO A 108 -11.77 7.86 14.94
N SER A 109 -12.36 7.94 16.13
CA SER A 109 -11.68 7.55 17.38
C SER A 109 -11.43 6.04 17.47
N ALA A 110 -12.33 5.23 16.91
CA ALA A 110 -12.16 3.79 16.88
C ALA A 110 -11.00 3.38 15.97
N ILE A 111 -10.81 4.04 14.82
CA ILE A 111 -9.66 3.80 13.94
C ILE A 111 -8.34 4.08 14.66
N GLU A 112 -8.23 5.21 15.35
CA GLU A 112 -7.03 5.55 16.14
C GLU A 112 -6.76 4.53 17.24
N GLU A 113 -7.81 4.06 17.92
CA GLU A 113 -7.67 3.05 18.96
C GLU A 113 -7.28 1.68 18.39
N LEU A 114 -7.81 1.30 17.22
CA LEU A 114 -7.42 0.08 16.53
C LEU A 114 -5.97 0.14 16.06
N LEU A 115 -5.49 1.28 15.55
CA LEU A 115 -4.08 1.50 15.22
C LEU A 115 -3.16 1.39 16.44
N ARG A 116 -3.61 1.90 17.59
CA ARG A 116 -2.88 1.79 18.87
C ARG A 116 -2.84 0.36 19.40
N TYR A 117 -3.95 -0.36 19.28
CA TYR A 117 -4.15 -1.69 19.87
C TYR A 117 -3.57 -2.81 19.00
N GLU A 118 -3.82 -2.76 17.70
CA GLU A 118 -3.29 -3.67 16.69
C GLU A 118 -2.11 -2.97 15.98
N SER A 119 -0.90 -3.13 16.52
CA SER A 119 0.30 -2.63 15.84
C SER A 119 0.50 -3.40 14.51
N PRO A 120 0.55 -2.71 13.35
CA PRO A 120 0.75 -3.34 12.04
C PRO A 120 2.11 -4.01 11.85
#